data_AF-A0A6G1LKQ6-F1
#
_entry.id   AF-A0A6G1LKQ6-F1
#
_cell.length_a   1.000
_cell.length_b   1.000
_cell.length_c   1.000
_cell.angle_alpha   90.00
_cell.angle_beta   90.00
_cell.angle_gamma   90.00
#
_symmetry.space_group_name_H-M   'P 1'
#
loop_
_entity.id
_entity.type
_entity.pdbx_description
1 polymer ?
#
loop_
_entity_poly.entity_id
_entity_poly.type
_entity_poly.pdbx_seq_one_letter_code
_entity_poly.pdbx_strand_id
1 'polypeptide(L)'
;MASSPFGDRGRSASHETPIWLDCDTGHDDAFAILVAAHSPELRLLGISTVYGNAPLPHTTYNTRAILKAIGREDVPVFPGAERPSFRQPCFAPDIHGASGLDGTASLPIPTVDARSDMSAVEAMRTAISAEAPGTVCLVATGALTNIAALFENYPRMVDQIKSLSIMGGAVGGGFTDAPLGTVDDQKRFGNWTPFAEFNVYIDCEAAATIFNNRVLAAKINLVTLDLSHQFLATNEVRSGLLFGDTNSTRFEVPMSSASEVRRLFYEIVCFFAKTYAEVFGIGAGPPTHDPLAVFIAFSPDLFYDEDPSELDDDEQQPQYKYEVEVATAGDHGSSPEILNGPSECGRTIVSGLAVGQQGVRIPKTLQVNELWARIDCCLRRAERTVATQRLAAMNSRQSSQRVLSESGGSKPDAVE
;
A
#
# COMPACT_ATOMS: atom_id res chain seq x y z
N MET A 1 -29.97 25.60 24.68
CA MET A 1 -29.78 24.35 23.90
C MET A 1 -29.41 24.78 22.50
N ALA A 2 -28.12 24.87 22.21
CA ALA A 2 -27.61 25.30 20.92
C ALA A 2 -27.43 24.09 20.01
N SER A 3 -28.09 24.12 18.86
CA SER A 3 -28.00 23.15 17.77
C SER A 3 -26.63 23.22 17.09
N SER A 4 -26.00 22.05 16.92
CA SER A 4 -24.74 21.87 16.19
C SER A 4 -24.89 22.25 14.69
N PRO A 5 -23.89 22.90 14.06
CA PRO A 5 -23.98 23.39 12.67
C PRO A 5 -23.57 22.34 11.61
N PHE A 6 -23.27 21.10 11.98
CA PHE A 6 -22.92 20.07 11.00
C PHE A 6 -24.18 19.37 10.48
N GLY A 7 -24.78 19.98 9.47
CA GLY A 7 -25.91 19.46 8.73
C GLY A 7 -25.57 18.13 8.07
N ASP A 8 -26.38 17.12 8.42
CA ASP A 8 -26.55 15.86 7.72
C ASP A 8 -27.03 16.14 6.28
N ARG A 9 -26.08 16.33 5.36
CA ARG A 9 -26.36 16.30 3.92
C ARG A 9 -26.40 14.83 3.54
N GLY A 10 -27.62 14.31 3.35
CA GLY A 10 -27.89 12.93 3.00
C GLY A 10 -26.95 12.40 1.90
N ARG A 11 -26.08 11.47 2.29
CA ARG A 11 -25.38 10.60 1.34
C ARG A 11 -26.35 9.47 0.96
N SER A 12 -26.82 9.56 -0.28
CA SER A 12 -27.32 8.44 -1.08
C SER A 12 -26.43 7.19 -0.90
N ALA A 13 -27.02 5.99 -0.96
CA ALA A 13 -26.36 4.69 -0.83
C ALA A 13 -24.90 4.73 -1.31
N SER A 14 -23.95 4.53 -0.39
CA SER A 14 -22.53 4.75 -0.63
C SER A 14 -22.03 3.84 -1.76
N HIS A 15 -21.77 4.41 -2.93
CA HIS A 15 -21.03 3.72 -3.99
C HIS A 15 -19.58 3.56 -3.52
N GLU A 16 -19.25 2.37 -3.01
CA GLU A 16 -17.86 1.97 -2.75
C GLU A 16 -17.07 2.01 -4.07
N THR A 17 -15.88 2.60 -4.04
CA THR A 17 -14.97 2.63 -5.20
C THR A 17 -14.30 1.25 -5.33
N PRO A 18 -14.49 0.54 -6.46
CA PRO A 18 -13.81 -0.72 -6.68
C PRO A 18 -12.32 -0.49 -6.87
N ILE A 19 -11.50 -1.24 -6.14
CA ILE A 19 -10.05 -1.12 -6.15
C ILE A 19 -9.38 -2.49 -6.34
N TRP A 20 -8.33 -2.52 -7.14
CA TRP A 20 -7.38 -3.62 -7.21
C TRP A 20 -6.01 -3.14 -6.72
N LEU A 21 -5.36 -3.93 -5.88
CA LEU A 21 -4.02 -3.64 -5.35
C LEU A 21 -2.99 -4.63 -5.90
N ASP A 22 -1.90 -4.13 -6.45
CA ASP A 22 -0.72 -4.88 -6.86
C ASP A 22 0.46 -4.51 -5.93
N CYS A 23 0.97 -5.47 -5.16
CA CYS A 23 1.92 -5.17 -4.09
C CYS A 23 3.00 -6.26 -3.89
N ASP A 24 4.10 -5.90 -3.24
CA ASP A 24 5.23 -6.77 -2.90
C ASP A 24 5.42 -6.82 -1.37
N THR A 25 4.33 -7.20 -0.68
CA THR A 25 4.10 -6.94 0.75
C THR A 25 5.33 -6.91 1.66
N GLY A 26 5.78 -5.69 1.91
CA GLY A 26 6.66 -5.23 2.97
C GLY A 26 5.90 -4.52 4.11
N HIS A 27 6.65 -3.68 4.85
CA HIS A 27 6.19 -3.08 6.10
C HIS A 27 5.06 -2.07 5.90
N ASP A 28 5.17 -1.21 4.89
CA ASP A 28 4.20 -0.19 4.54
C ASP A 28 3.10 -0.69 3.60
N ASP A 29 3.36 -1.68 2.74
CA ASP A 29 2.31 -2.41 2.01
C ASP A 29 1.25 -3.01 2.96
N ALA A 30 1.65 -3.44 4.16
CA ALA A 30 0.70 -3.92 5.17
C ALA A 30 -0.35 -2.83 5.51
N PHE A 31 0.06 -1.56 5.55
CA PHE A 31 -0.84 -0.43 5.74
C PHE A 31 -1.68 -0.15 4.50
N ALA A 32 -1.13 -0.29 3.28
CA ALA A 32 -1.92 -0.22 2.05
C ALA A 32 -3.02 -1.29 2.01
N ILE A 33 -2.71 -2.54 2.36
CA ILE A 33 -3.68 -3.64 2.46
C ILE A 33 -4.74 -3.32 3.51
N LEU A 34 -4.35 -2.82 4.68
CA LEU A 34 -5.29 -2.41 5.73
C LEU A 34 -6.28 -1.36 5.22
N VAL A 35 -5.79 -0.29 4.59
CA VAL A 35 -6.64 0.79 4.07
C VAL A 35 -7.54 0.27 2.95
N ALA A 36 -7.00 -0.48 1.99
CA ALA A 36 -7.75 -1.03 0.87
C ALA A 36 -8.87 -1.98 1.34
N ALA A 37 -8.60 -2.78 2.38
CA ALA A 37 -9.54 -3.77 2.89
C ALA A 37 -10.53 -3.23 3.93
N HIS A 38 -10.23 -2.13 4.62
CA HIS A 38 -11.08 -1.63 5.71
C HIS A 38 -11.58 -0.19 5.54
N SER A 39 -11.19 0.57 4.53
CA SER A 39 -11.84 1.85 4.22
C SER A 39 -13.31 1.62 3.83
N PRO A 40 -14.28 2.31 4.46
CA PRO A 40 -15.70 2.19 4.10
C PRO A 40 -16.04 2.75 2.71
N GLU A 41 -15.13 3.49 2.09
CA GLU A 41 -15.28 4.04 0.74
C GLU A 41 -14.77 3.10 -0.35
N LEU A 42 -14.13 1.98 0.01
CA LEU A 42 -13.48 1.07 -0.92
C LEU A 42 -14.12 -0.32 -0.93
N ARG A 43 -14.12 -0.93 -2.11
CA ARG A 43 -14.38 -2.37 -2.29
C ARG A 43 -13.18 -3.02 -2.95
N LEU A 44 -12.37 -3.70 -2.14
CA LEU A 44 -11.19 -4.44 -2.61
C LEU A 44 -11.62 -5.67 -3.42
N LEU A 45 -11.35 -5.65 -4.72
CA LEU A 45 -11.72 -6.72 -5.66
C LEU A 45 -10.80 -7.94 -5.55
N GLY A 46 -9.53 -7.70 -5.26
CA GLY A 46 -8.48 -8.71 -5.22
C GLY A 46 -7.11 -8.05 -5.06
N ILE A 47 -6.11 -8.88 -4.80
CA ILE A 47 -4.71 -8.47 -4.72
C ILE A 47 -3.88 -9.33 -5.68
N SER A 48 -3.04 -8.70 -6.48
CA SER A 48 -1.93 -9.37 -7.15
C SER A 48 -0.63 -9.11 -6.40
N THR A 49 0.25 -10.11 -6.36
CA THR A 49 1.57 -9.95 -5.73
C THR A 49 2.68 -9.94 -6.76
N VAL A 50 3.74 -9.21 -6.46
CA VAL A 50 4.95 -9.13 -7.28
C VAL A 50 6.19 -9.33 -6.42
N TYR A 51 7.32 -9.66 -7.04
CA TYR A 51 8.62 -9.59 -6.39
C TYR A 51 9.00 -8.13 -6.08
N GLY A 52 9.86 -7.91 -5.11
CA GLY A 52 10.39 -6.59 -4.79
C GLY A 52 11.07 -6.57 -3.45
N ASN A 53 10.40 -6.12 -2.39
CA ASN A 53 10.92 -6.13 -1.02
C ASN A 53 11.49 -7.51 -0.62
N ALA A 54 10.86 -8.59 -1.10
CA ALA A 54 11.34 -9.96 -1.02
C ALA A 54 11.00 -10.75 -2.30
N PRO A 55 11.53 -11.98 -2.47
CA PRO A 55 11.08 -12.92 -3.49
C PRO A 55 9.56 -13.15 -3.45
N LEU A 56 8.94 -13.38 -4.62
CA LEU A 56 7.48 -13.54 -4.75
C LEU A 56 6.83 -14.52 -3.74
N PRO A 57 7.42 -15.69 -3.42
CA PRO A 57 6.82 -16.58 -2.41
C PRO A 57 6.66 -15.91 -1.03
N HIS A 58 7.59 -15.03 -0.66
CA HIS A 58 7.53 -14.29 0.60
C HIS A 58 6.51 -13.16 0.55
N THR A 59 6.54 -12.33 -0.49
CA THR A 59 5.58 -11.23 -0.63
C THR A 59 4.15 -11.76 -0.66
N THR A 60 3.91 -12.85 -1.40
CA THR A 60 2.62 -13.55 -1.45
C THR A 60 2.19 -14.11 -0.09
N TYR A 61 3.11 -14.73 0.65
CA TYR A 61 2.83 -15.23 2.00
C TYR A 61 2.47 -14.07 2.94
N ASN A 62 3.25 -12.99 2.91
CA ASN A 62 3.05 -11.82 3.76
C ASN A 62 1.69 -11.15 3.48
N THR A 63 1.31 -10.97 2.20
CA THR A 63 -0.03 -10.47 1.83
C THR A 63 -1.14 -11.28 2.48
N ARG A 64 -1.08 -12.62 2.33
CA ARG A 64 -2.08 -13.53 2.90
C ARG A 64 -2.09 -13.48 4.43
N ALA A 65 -0.92 -13.32 5.04
CA ALA A 65 -0.79 -13.27 6.49
C ALA A 65 -1.34 -11.96 7.07
N ILE A 66 -1.14 -10.83 6.38
CA ILE A 66 -1.77 -9.55 6.73
C ILE A 66 -3.30 -9.66 6.56
N LEU A 67 -3.80 -10.20 5.44
CA LEU A 67 -5.23 -10.43 5.25
C LEU A 67 -5.82 -11.31 6.37
N LYS A 68 -5.11 -12.37 6.79
CA LYS A 68 -5.48 -13.17 7.96
C LYS A 68 -5.55 -12.33 9.23
N ALA A 69 -4.51 -11.55 9.50
CA ALA A 69 -4.42 -10.73 10.71
C ALA A 69 -5.57 -9.72 10.82
N ILE A 70 -6.02 -9.15 9.71
CA ILE A 70 -7.09 -8.15 9.67
C ILE A 70 -8.48 -8.74 9.38
N GLY A 71 -8.62 -10.08 9.37
CA GLY A 71 -9.88 -10.78 9.21
C GLY A 71 -10.47 -10.71 7.80
N ARG A 72 -9.64 -10.60 6.76
CA ARG A 72 -10.02 -10.43 5.35
C ARG A 72 -9.49 -11.51 4.41
N GLU A 73 -9.43 -12.76 4.86
CA GLU A 73 -9.06 -13.90 4.00
C GLU A 73 -10.09 -14.21 2.90
N ASP A 74 -11.23 -13.51 2.88
CA ASP A 74 -12.18 -13.53 1.77
C ASP A 74 -11.62 -12.86 0.50
N VAL A 75 -10.61 -11.98 0.63
CA VAL A 75 -9.97 -11.30 -0.50
C VAL A 75 -9.07 -12.28 -1.25
N PRO A 76 -9.27 -12.49 -2.57
CA PRO A 76 -8.42 -13.39 -3.34
C PRO A 76 -7.05 -12.76 -3.61
N VAL A 77 -5.99 -13.55 -3.43
CA VAL A 77 -4.59 -13.17 -3.69
C VAL A 77 -4.05 -13.99 -4.87
N PHE A 78 -3.47 -13.33 -5.87
CA PHE A 78 -2.93 -13.95 -7.08
C PHE A 78 -1.43 -13.69 -7.22
N PRO A 79 -0.58 -14.72 -7.16
CA PRO A 79 0.86 -14.57 -7.42
C PRO A 79 1.11 -14.13 -8.86
N GLY A 80 1.87 -13.05 -9.03
CA GLY A 80 2.23 -12.46 -10.33
C GLY A 80 3.67 -12.74 -10.72
N ALA A 81 4.38 -11.70 -11.17
CA ALA A 81 5.75 -11.83 -11.67
C ALA A 81 6.76 -12.13 -10.54
N GLU A 82 7.69 -13.04 -10.82
CA GLU A 82 8.77 -13.44 -9.91
C GLU A 82 10.07 -12.64 -10.11
N ARG A 83 10.20 -11.91 -11.22
CA ARG A 83 11.42 -11.20 -11.63
C ARG A 83 11.11 -10.15 -12.72
N PRO A 84 12.00 -9.17 -12.97
CA PRO A 84 11.82 -8.24 -14.08
C PRO A 84 11.99 -8.94 -15.43
N SER A 85 11.44 -8.31 -16.48
CA SER A 85 11.50 -8.86 -17.84
C SER A 85 12.91 -8.94 -18.39
N PHE A 86 13.75 -7.92 -18.14
CA PHE A 86 15.06 -7.75 -18.79
C PHE A 86 16.26 -7.78 -17.85
N ARG A 87 16.04 -7.72 -16.53
CA ARG A 87 17.11 -7.53 -15.54
C ARG A 87 17.22 -8.70 -14.58
N GLN A 88 18.27 -8.69 -13.77
CA GLN A 88 18.34 -9.55 -12.60
C GLN A 88 17.46 -8.96 -11.49
N PRO A 89 16.74 -9.79 -10.72
CA PRO A 89 15.94 -9.29 -9.61
C PRO A 89 16.83 -8.71 -8.51
N CYS A 90 16.37 -7.62 -7.91
CA CYS A 90 16.93 -7.02 -6.70
C CYS A 90 15.89 -7.12 -5.59
N PHE A 91 16.34 -7.25 -4.35
CA PHE A 91 15.49 -7.35 -3.16
C PHE A 91 16.02 -6.44 -2.05
N ALA A 92 15.20 -6.09 -1.05
CA ALA A 92 15.55 -5.12 0.00
C ALA A 92 15.63 -5.72 1.42
N PRO A 93 16.44 -6.78 1.67
CA PRO A 93 16.50 -7.42 2.98
C PRO A 93 17.07 -6.51 4.09
N ASP A 94 17.86 -5.49 3.73
CA ASP A 94 18.41 -4.54 4.71
C ASP A 94 17.34 -3.60 5.30
N ILE A 95 16.23 -3.43 4.59
CA ILE A 95 15.11 -2.59 5.00
C ILE A 95 13.97 -3.42 5.57
N HIS A 96 13.64 -4.53 4.91
CA HIS A 96 12.45 -5.33 5.19
C HIS A 96 12.75 -6.66 5.91
N GLY A 97 14.03 -7.00 6.11
CA GLY A 97 14.46 -8.28 6.66
C GLY A 97 14.35 -9.43 5.66
N ALA A 98 14.78 -10.62 6.08
CA ALA A 98 14.93 -11.76 5.18
C ALA A 98 13.57 -12.31 4.69
N SER A 99 12.51 -12.17 5.50
CA SER A 99 11.16 -12.57 5.10
C SER A 99 10.40 -11.50 4.32
N GLY A 100 10.94 -10.28 4.19
CA GLY A 100 10.23 -9.11 3.66
C GLY A 100 9.29 -8.43 4.67
N LEU A 101 9.04 -9.02 5.84
CA LEU A 101 8.21 -8.44 6.89
C LEU A 101 8.71 -8.89 8.28
N ASP A 102 10.01 -8.74 8.52
CA ASP A 102 10.62 -9.10 9.80
C ASP A 102 10.17 -8.17 10.95
N GLY A 103 10.58 -8.48 12.17
CA GLY A 103 10.33 -7.61 13.32
C GLY A 103 9.02 -7.83 14.07
N THR A 104 8.21 -8.81 13.65
CA THR A 104 7.01 -9.24 14.38
C THR A 104 6.98 -10.76 14.58
N ALA A 105 6.59 -11.18 15.78
CA ALA A 105 6.22 -12.57 16.07
C ALA A 105 4.70 -12.79 15.98
N SER A 106 3.95 -11.72 15.69
CA SER A 106 2.49 -11.67 15.73
C SER A 106 1.85 -11.96 14.36
N LEU A 107 2.63 -12.21 13.32
CA LEU A 107 2.14 -12.50 11.98
C LEU A 107 1.49 -13.91 11.94
N PRO A 108 0.17 -14.03 11.71
CA PRO A 108 -0.52 -15.31 11.77
C PRO A 108 -0.25 -16.15 10.53
N ILE A 109 -0.37 -17.47 10.67
CA ILE A 109 -0.30 -18.39 9.53
C ILE A 109 -1.59 -18.24 8.70
N PRO A 110 -1.51 -17.93 7.39
CA PRO A 110 -2.68 -17.86 6.53
C PRO A 110 -3.38 -19.22 6.43
N THR A 111 -4.71 -19.22 6.35
CA THR A 111 -5.52 -20.45 6.24
C THR A 111 -6.17 -20.64 4.87
N VAL A 112 -6.21 -19.58 4.05
CA VAL A 112 -6.68 -19.63 2.65
C VAL A 112 -5.49 -19.51 1.71
N ASP A 113 -5.37 -20.44 0.76
CA ASP A 113 -4.29 -20.47 -0.25
C ASP A 113 -4.39 -19.36 -1.29
N ALA A 114 -3.22 -18.98 -1.81
CA ALA A 114 -3.16 -18.10 -2.97
C ALA A 114 -3.88 -18.77 -4.15
N ARG A 115 -4.57 -17.96 -4.94
CA ARG A 115 -5.28 -18.42 -6.14
C ARG A 115 -4.28 -18.81 -7.22
N SER A 116 -4.57 -19.92 -7.88
CA SER A 116 -3.76 -20.49 -8.96
C SER A 116 -4.62 -20.94 -10.15
N ASP A 117 -5.91 -20.61 -10.12
CA ASP A 117 -6.87 -20.92 -11.19
C ASP A 117 -6.72 -20.01 -12.43
N MET A 118 -6.01 -18.89 -12.30
CA MET A 118 -5.59 -18.03 -13.42
C MET A 118 -4.38 -17.18 -13.01
N SER A 119 -3.69 -16.58 -13.99
CA SER A 119 -2.59 -15.66 -13.71
C SER A 119 -3.08 -14.36 -13.05
N ALA A 120 -2.20 -13.67 -12.30
CA ALA A 120 -2.51 -12.36 -11.72
C ALA A 120 -3.01 -11.33 -12.75
N VAL A 121 -2.43 -11.31 -13.94
CA VAL A 121 -2.83 -10.42 -15.03
C VAL A 121 -4.23 -10.75 -15.55
N GLU A 122 -4.57 -12.03 -15.71
CA GLU A 122 -5.92 -12.45 -16.12
C GLU A 122 -6.96 -12.17 -15.03
N ALA A 123 -6.60 -12.37 -13.76
CA ALA A 123 -7.44 -12.07 -12.62
C ALA A 123 -7.75 -10.57 -12.53
N MET A 124 -6.71 -9.72 -12.63
CA MET A 124 -6.83 -8.27 -12.74
C MET A 124 -7.80 -7.88 -13.84
N ARG A 125 -7.55 -8.33 -15.08
CA ARG A 125 -8.40 -8.03 -16.23
C ARG A 125 -9.85 -8.46 -16.00
N THR A 126 -10.05 -9.67 -15.45
CA THR A 126 -11.39 -10.24 -15.22
C THR A 126 -12.16 -9.45 -14.19
N ALA A 127 -11.53 -9.11 -13.06
CA ALA A 127 -12.15 -8.30 -12.02
C ALA A 127 -12.46 -6.88 -12.52
N ILE A 128 -11.54 -6.23 -13.23
CA ILE A 128 -11.76 -4.90 -13.82
C ILE A 128 -12.94 -4.94 -14.81
N SER A 129 -12.99 -5.96 -15.68
CA SER A 129 -14.03 -6.09 -16.71
C SER A 129 -15.42 -6.43 -16.15
N ALA A 130 -15.50 -6.89 -14.90
CA ALA A 130 -16.77 -7.17 -14.23
C ALA A 130 -17.42 -5.90 -13.64
N GLU A 131 -16.67 -4.80 -13.58
CA GLU A 131 -17.12 -3.51 -13.06
C GLU A 131 -17.60 -2.59 -14.20
N ALA A 132 -18.24 -1.48 -13.82
CA ALA A 132 -18.60 -0.47 -14.81
C ALA A 132 -17.33 0.16 -15.43
N PRO A 133 -17.30 0.38 -16.76
CA PRO A 133 -16.15 1.00 -17.40
C PRO A 133 -15.81 2.36 -16.78
N GLY A 134 -14.53 2.58 -16.49
CA GLY A 134 -14.01 3.83 -15.95
C GLY A 134 -14.23 4.01 -14.44
N THR A 135 -14.61 2.97 -13.69
CA THR A 135 -14.84 3.08 -12.23
C THR A 135 -13.74 2.47 -11.37
N VAL A 136 -12.95 1.52 -11.90
CA VAL A 136 -11.95 0.79 -11.11
C VAL A 136 -10.68 1.60 -10.91
N CYS A 137 -10.25 1.72 -9.66
CA CYS A 137 -8.93 2.23 -9.34
C CYS A 137 -7.92 1.08 -9.29
N LEU A 138 -6.85 1.18 -10.08
CA LEU A 138 -5.67 0.32 -9.92
C LEU A 138 -4.66 1.01 -9.03
N VAL A 139 -4.08 0.26 -8.10
CA VAL A 139 -3.02 0.75 -7.22
C VAL A 139 -1.85 -0.21 -7.28
N ALA A 140 -0.65 0.31 -7.53
CA ALA A 140 0.59 -0.44 -7.56
C ALA A 140 1.56 0.12 -6.52
N THR A 141 2.04 -0.73 -5.62
CA THR A 141 2.95 -0.38 -4.53
C THR A 141 4.28 -1.15 -4.58
N GLY A 142 4.46 -1.99 -5.61
CA GLY A 142 5.72 -2.67 -5.91
C GLY A 142 6.22 -2.44 -7.33
N ALA A 143 7.04 -3.35 -7.85
CA ALA A 143 7.49 -3.34 -9.24
C ALA A 143 6.31 -3.29 -10.22
N LEU A 144 6.40 -2.45 -11.25
CA LEU A 144 5.32 -2.27 -12.23
C LEU A 144 5.18 -3.43 -13.24
N THR A 145 5.87 -4.56 -13.04
CA THR A 145 5.92 -5.69 -13.97
C THR A 145 4.54 -6.27 -14.29
N ASN A 146 3.70 -6.49 -13.28
CA ASN A 146 2.33 -7.00 -13.47
C ASN A 146 1.45 -5.98 -14.22
N ILE A 147 1.59 -4.70 -13.88
CA ILE A 147 0.82 -3.60 -14.47
C ILE A 147 1.22 -3.37 -15.93
N ALA A 148 2.51 -3.40 -16.24
CA ALA A 148 3.02 -3.34 -17.62
C ALA A 148 2.47 -4.51 -18.43
N ALA A 149 2.55 -5.74 -17.91
CA ALA A 149 1.99 -6.92 -18.57
C ALA A 149 0.48 -6.80 -18.81
N LEU A 150 -0.29 -6.19 -17.91
CA LEU A 150 -1.72 -5.95 -18.12
C LEU A 150 -1.97 -5.05 -19.33
N PHE A 151 -1.29 -3.92 -19.43
CA PHE A 151 -1.53 -2.94 -20.51
C PHE A 151 -0.86 -3.32 -21.83
N GLU A 152 0.20 -4.11 -21.82
CA GLU A 152 0.79 -4.69 -23.03
C GLU A 152 -0.11 -5.75 -23.65
N ASN A 153 -0.64 -6.67 -22.83
CA ASN A 153 -1.50 -7.76 -23.31
C ASN A 153 -2.94 -7.29 -23.57
N TYR A 154 -3.42 -6.28 -22.83
CA TYR A 154 -4.79 -5.78 -22.93
C TYR A 154 -4.83 -4.24 -22.99
N PRO A 155 -4.34 -3.59 -24.07
CA PRO A 155 -4.24 -2.12 -24.14
C PRO A 155 -5.55 -1.36 -23.90
N ARG A 156 -6.70 -1.97 -24.22
CA ARG A 156 -8.03 -1.36 -23.98
C ARG A 156 -8.46 -1.34 -22.51
N MET A 157 -7.72 -2.00 -21.61
CA MET A 157 -7.99 -1.90 -20.17
C MET A 157 -7.82 -0.47 -19.65
N VAL A 158 -7.08 0.39 -20.37
CA VAL A 158 -6.97 1.82 -20.03
C VAL A 158 -8.36 2.46 -19.97
N ASP A 159 -9.30 2.07 -20.84
CA ASP A 159 -10.66 2.63 -20.86
C ASP A 159 -11.54 2.13 -19.70
N GLN A 160 -11.19 0.98 -19.10
CA GLN A 160 -11.96 0.37 -18.03
C GLN A 160 -11.60 0.93 -16.65
N ILE A 161 -10.43 1.53 -16.50
CA ILE A 161 -9.97 2.06 -15.21
C ILE A 161 -10.29 3.55 -15.06
N LYS A 162 -10.60 3.94 -13.82
CA LYS A 162 -10.71 5.33 -13.38
C LYS A 162 -9.34 5.99 -13.30
N SER A 163 -8.42 5.33 -12.60
CA SER A 163 -7.06 5.82 -12.32
C SER A 163 -6.09 4.67 -12.12
N LEU A 164 -4.80 4.96 -12.30
CA LEU A 164 -3.68 4.12 -11.86
C LEU A 164 -2.87 4.94 -10.84
N SER A 165 -2.92 4.56 -9.57
CA SER A 165 -2.09 5.18 -8.54
C SER A 165 -0.84 4.34 -8.32
N ILE A 166 0.33 4.97 -8.33
CA ILE A 166 1.63 4.29 -8.22
C ILE A 166 2.37 4.87 -7.04
N MET A 167 2.83 4.04 -6.11
CA MET A 167 3.93 4.40 -5.21
C MET A 167 5.24 4.07 -5.94
N GLY A 168 6.03 5.10 -6.21
CA GLY A 168 7.33 4.93 -6.82
C GLY A 168 7.90 6.21 -7.41
N GLY A 169 9.18 6.17 -7.73
CA GLY A 169 9.91 7.29 -8.31
C GLY A 169 10.32 8.36 -7.29
N ALA A 170 11.23 9.22 -7.74
CA ALA A 170 11.71 10.39 -7.02
C ALA A 170 12.06 11.50 -8.02
N VAL A 171 11.51 12.69 -7.80
CA VAL A 171 11.78 13.87 -8.63
C VAL A 171 13.11 14.50 -8.22
N GLY A 172 13.30 14.72 -6.92
CA GLY A 172 14.48 15.37 -6.38
C GLY A 172 14.60 16.83 -6.79
N GLY A 173 15.83 17.37 -6.72
CA GLY A 173 16.14 18.70 -7.25
C GLY A 173 15.39 19.87 -6.56
N GLY A 174 14.89 19.67 -5.34
CA GLY A 174 14.10 20.69 -4.63
C GLY A 174 12.64 20.78 -5.08
N PHE A 175 12.09 19.70 -5.65
CA PHE A 175 10.68 19.65 -6.05
C PHE A 175 9.70 19.86 -4.88
N THR A 176 10.06 19.37 -3.69
CA THR A 176 9.36 19.61 -2.41
C THR A 176 10.38 19.78 -1.27
N ASP A 177 9.89 20.15 -0.09
CA ASP A 177 10.68 20.23 1.15
C ASP A 177 10.74 18.89 1.92
N ALA A 178 10.32 17.78 1.29
CA ALA A 178 10.32 16.50 1.96
C ALA A 178 11.74 16.07 2.38
N PRO A 179 11.90 15.45 3.56
CA PRO A 179 13.21 15.01 4.02
C PRO A 179 13.70 13.83 3.19
N LEU A 180 14.67 14.05 2.31
CA LEU A 180 15.29 12.99 1.50
C LEU A 180 16.50 12.36 2.21
N GLY A 181 16.87 11.15 1.80
CA GLY A 181 17.89 10.34 2.48
C GLY A 181 19.31 10.91 2.38
N THR A 182 20.16 10.55 3.34
CA THR A 182 21.60 10.83 3.32
C THR A 182 22.36 9.55 3.61
N VAL A 183 23.41 9.27 2.84
CA VAL A 183 24.32 8.13 3.05
C VAL A 183 25.74 8.65 2.81
N ASP A 184 26.65 8.37 3.74
CA ASP A 184 28.03 8.88 3.71
C ASP A 184 28.12 10.41 3.50
N ASP A 185 27.26 11.17 4.20
CA ASP A 185 27.12 12.63 4.10
C ASP A 185 26.73 13.18 2.71
N GLN A 186 26.39 12.30 1.76
CA GLN A 186 25.87 12.67 0.44
C GLN A 186 24.34 12.62 0.44
N LYS A 187 23.71 13.78 0.22
CA LYS A 187 22.26 13.84 -0.01
C LYS A 187 21.92 13.11 -1.31
N ARG A 188 20.91 12.26 -1.26
CA ARG A 188 20.33 11.55 -2.40
C ARG A 188 18.84 11.73 -2.42
N PHE A 189 18.25 11.77 -3.61
CA PHE A 189 16.78 11.82 -3.75
C PHE A 189 16.16 10.46 -4.07
N GLY A 190 16.95 9.51 -4.60
CA GLY A 190 16.59 8.10 -4.59
C GLY A 190 16.83 7.44 -3.23
N ASN A 191 16.09 6.36 -2.96
CA ASN A 191 16.30 5.51 -1.77
C ASN A 191 17.11 4.24 -2.10
N TRP A 192 17.14 3.78 -3.35
CA TRP A 192 17.89 2.58 -3.73
C TRP A 192 19.27 2.92 -4.32
N THR A 193 19.30 3.85 -5.27
CA THR A 193 20.53 4.49 -5.76
C THR A 193 20.50 5.99 -5.41
N PRO A 194 21.54 6.78 -5.70
CA PRO A 194 21.48 8.22 -5.46
C PRO A 194 20.31 8.93 -6.19
N PHE A 195 19.85 8.33 -7.30
CA PHE A 195 18.88 8.93 -8.22
C PHE A 195 17.56 8.17 -8.34
N ALA A 196 17.55 6.87 -8.06
CA ALA A 196 16.41 6.00 -8.32
C ALA A 196 15.73 5.53 -7.04
N GLU A 197 14.41 5.53 -7.09
CA GLU A 197 13.54 4.88 -6.12
C GLU A 197 13.44 3.38 -6.43
N PHE A 198 13.32 2.55 -5.39
CA PHE A 198 13.37 1.09 -5.45
C PHE A 198 12.40 0.46 -6.45
N ASN A 199 11.10 0.73 -6.35
CA ASN A 199 10.06 0.11 -7.19
C ASN A 199 10.26 0.40 -8.69
N VAL A 200 10.67 1.62 -9.02
CA VAL A 200 11.02 1.98 -10.41
C VAL A 200 12.35 1.34 -10.82
N TYR A 201 13.33 1.27 -9.93
CA TYR A 201 14.65 0.70 -10.23
C TYR A 201 14.57 -0.78 -10.60
N ILE A 202 13.87 -1.58 -9.79
CA ILE A 202 13.85 -3.04 -9.91
C ILE A 202 13.14 -3.56 -11.18
N ASP A 203 12.38 -2.71 -11.87
CA ASP A 203 11.89 -2.94 -13.24
C ASP A 203 11.70 -1.63 -14.01
N CYS A 204 12.81 -0.96 -14.33
CA CYS A 204 12.78 0.33 -15.00
C CYS A 204 12.16 0.27 -16.41
N GLU A 205 12.21 -0.87 -17.09
CA GLU A 205 11.56 -1.09 -18.39
C GLU A 205 10.04 -1.18 -18.27
N ALA A 206 9.52 -1.90 -17.27
CA ALA A 206 8.09 -1.92 -16.99
C ALA A 206 7.60 -0.51 -16.64
N ALA A 207 8.33 0.22 -15.79
CA ALA A 207 8.01 1.59 -15.45
C ALA A 207 8.03 2.51 -16.69
N ALA A 208 9.08 2.45 -17.52
CA ALA A 208 9.16 3.21 -18.76
C ALA A 208 7.97 2.93 -19.69
N THR A 209 7.53 1.67 -19.79
CA THR A 209 6.37 1.28 -20.60
C THR A 209 5.08 1.93 -20.10
N ILE A 210 4.88 1.97 -18.78
CA ILE A 210 3.71 2.61 -18.17
C ILE A 210 3.71 4.12 -18.41
N PHE A 211 4.81 4.82 -18.13
CA PHE A 211 4.85 6.28 -18.26
C PHE A 211 4.85 6.76 -19.72
N ASN A 212 5.39 5.97 -20.66
CA ASN A 212 5.35 6.30 -22.10
C ASN A 212 3.96 6.09 -22.74
N ASN A 213 3.04 5.39 -22.07
CA ASN A 213 1.67 5.25 -22.54
C ASN A 213 0.87 6.53 -22.25
N ARG A 214 0.78 7.43 -23.24
CA ARG A 214 0.14 8.76 -23.09
C ARG A 214 -1.32 8.72 -22.61
N VAL A 215 -2.09 7.71 -23.03
CA VAL A 215 -3.50 7.59 -22.62
C VAL A 215 -3.58 7.18 -21.16
N LEU A 216 -2.71 6.25 -20.74
CA LEU A 216 -2.62 5.83 -19.35
C LEU A 216 -2.06 6.95 -18.47
N ALA A 217 -1.04 7.68 -18.92
CA ALA A 217 -0.39 8.78 -18.19
C ALA A 217 -1.38 9.82 -17.69
N ALA A 218 -2.41 10.15 -18.50
CA ALA A 218 -3.49 11.07 -18.12
C ALA A 218 -4.28 10.64 -16.86
N LYS A 219 -4.24 9.34 -16.53
CA LYS A 219 -4.93 8.69 -15.42
C LYS A 219 -3.97 8.32 -14.26
N ILE A 220 -2.68 8.61 -14.38
CA ILE A 220 -1.69 8.27 -13.35
C ILE A 220 -1.67 9.32 -12.26
N ASN A 221 -1.76 8.86 -11.00
CA ASN A 221 -1.32 9.59 -9.83
C ASN A 221 -0.02 8.95 -9.33
N LEU A 222 1.07 9.72 -9.30
CA LEU A 222 2.36 9.23 -8.86
C LEU A 222 2.69 9.76 -7.46
N VAL A 223 2.85 8.84 -6.52
CA VAL A 223 3.28 9.09 -5.14
C VAL A 223 4.78 8.82 -5.09
N THR A 224 5.58 9.89 -5.24
CA THR A 224 7.04 9.81 -5.21
C THR A 224 7.59 9.87 -3.79
N LEU A 225 8.90 9.69 -3.64
CA LEU A 225 9.61 9.96 -2.37
C LEU A 225 9.45 11.40 -1.90
N ASP A 226 9.35 12.36 -2.83
CA ASP A 226 9.14 13.80 -2.55
C ASP A 226 7.79 14.09 -1.87
N LEU A 227 6.83 13.16 -1.97
CA LEU A 227 5.55 13.23 -1.27
C LEU A 227 5.54 12.33 -0.04
N SER A 228 5.90 11.05 -0.22
CA SER A 228 5.78 10.03 0.82
C SER A 228 6.67 10.26 2.03
N HIS A 229 7.82 10.92 1.87
CA HIS A 229 8.70 11.29 2.98
C HIS A 229 8.12 12.37 3.91
N GLN A 230 6.98 12.98 3.57
CA GLN A 230 6.23 13.84 4.47
C GLN A 230 5.28 13.04 5.40
N PHE A 231 4.98 11.78 5.07
CA PHE A 231 4.06 10.92 5.81
C PHE A 231 4.80 9.97 6.76
N LEU A 232 5.35 10.54 7.83
CA LEU A 232 6.20 9.82 8.77
C LEU A 232 5.40 9.14 9.88
N ALA A 233 5.70 7.87 10.14
CA ALA A 233 5.21 7.17 11.33
C ALA A 233 6.05 7.58 12.55
N THR A 234 5.86 8.81 13.02
CA THR A 234 6.59 9.38 14.17
C THR A 234 6.36 8.59 15.47
N ASN A 235 7.15 8.87 16.51
CA ASN A 235 6.90 8.30 17.85
C ASN A 235 5.46 8.51 18.33
N GLU A 236 4.89 9.68 18.03
CA GLU A 236 3.51 10.00 18.38
C GLU A 236 2.52 9.12 17.60
N VAL A 237 2.69 9.04 16.28
CA VAL A 237 1.88 8.20 15.41
C VAL A 237 1.96 6.73 15.84
N ARG A 238 3.16 6.18 16.06
CA ARG A 238 3.33 4.78 16.49
C ARG A 238 2.64 4.50 17.82
N SER A 239 2.69 5.44 18.76
CA SER A 239 1.96 5.33 20.02
C SER A 239 0.43 5.35 19.79
N GLY A 240 -0.05 6.21 18.88
CA GLY A 240 -1.44 6.25 18.46
C GLY A 240 -1.92 4.98 17.75
N LEU A 241 -1.09 4.37 16.89
CA LEU A 241 -1.38 3.08 16.25
C LEU A 241 -1.61 1.98 17.30
N LEU A 242 -0.80 1.97 18.36
CA LEU A 242 -0.87 0.94 19.39
C LEU A 242 -2.08 1.09 20.33
N PHE A 243 -2.44 2.32 20.71
CA PHE A 243 -3.46 2.58 21.75
C PHE A 243 -4.74 3.27 21.27
N GLY A 244 -4.79 3.67 20.01
CA GLY A 244 -5.84 4.52 19.44
C GLY A 244 -5.71 5.99 19.85
N ASP A 245 -6.43 6.84 19.14
CA ASP A 245 -6.37 8.30 19.32
C ASP A 245 -7.11 8.81 20.58
N THR A 246 -7.75 7.92 21.34
CA THR A 246 -8.65 8.28 22.45
C THR A 246 -8.01 8.31 23.84
N ASN A 247 -6.70 8.14 23.97
CA ASN A 247 -6.04 8.10 25.29
C ASN A 247 -5.00 9.20 25.46
N SER A 248 -5.34 10.20 26.28
CA SER A 248 -4.44 11.26 26.76
C SER A 248 -3.35 10.76 27.72
N THR A 249 -3.23 9.44 27.92
CA THR A 249 -2.27 8.78 28.82
C THR A 249 -1.53 7.65 28.08
N ARG A 250 -0.83 8.00 26.99
CA ARG A 250 -0.16 7.04 26.08
C ARG A 250 1.04 6.28 26.69
N PHE A 251 1.54 6.71 27.86
CA PHE A 251 2.80 6.22 28.43
C PHE A 251 2.66 5.21 29.58
N GLU A 252 1.44 4.95 30.06
CA GLU A 252 1.19 4.05 31.21
C GLU A 252 0.44 2.76 30.84
N VAL A 253 0.04 2.60 29.57
CA VAL A 253 -0.74 1.45 29.11
C VAL A 253 0.20 0.33 28.66
N PRO A 254 0.14 -0.88 29.27
CA PRO A 254 0.98 -1.99 28.84
C PRO A 254 0.68 -2.42 27.39
N MET A 255 1.69 -2.74 26.59
CA MET A 255 1.50 -3.30 25.23
C MET A 255 0.60 -4.55 25.20
N SER A 256 0.52 -5.28 26.31
CA SER A 256 -0.35 -6.45 26.45
C SER A 256 -1.84 -6.15 26.34
N SER A 257 -2.26 -4.91 26.59
CA SER A 257 -3.67 -4.51 26.47
C SER A 257 -4.08 -4.11 25.05
N ALA A 258 -3.11 -3.88 24.14
CA ALA A 258 -3.41 -3.63 22.74
C ALA A 258 -3.93 -4.90 22.05
N SER A 259 -4.81 -4.72 21.07
CA SER A 259 -5.28 -5.83 20.24
C SER A 259 -4.13 -6.44 19.44
N GLU A 260 -4.27 -7.71 19.04
CA GLU A 260 -3.27 -8.38 18.19
C GLU A 260 -3.06 -7.64 16.86
N VAL A 261 -4.13 -7.06 16.30
CA VAL A 261 -4.05 -6.24 15.08
C VAL A 261 -3.15 -5.03 15.33
N ARG A 262 -3.42 -4.23 16.37
CA ARG A 262 -2.62 -3.02 16.65
C ARG A 262 -1.18 -3.36 17.01
N ARG A 263 -0.96 -4.44 17.76
CA ARG A 263 0.38 -4.91 18.10
C ARG A 263 1.17 -5.29 16.86
N LEU A 264 0.57 -6.02 15.92
CA LEU A 264 1.21 -6.35 14.64
C LEU A 264 1.65 -5.09 13.89
N PHE A 265 0.74 -4.13 13.66
CA PHE A 265 1.04 -2.90 12.93
C PHE A 265 2.07 -2.02 13.66
N TYR A 266 2.08 -2.03 14.99
CA TYR A 266 3.09 -1.35 15.80
C TYR A 266 4.47 -2.02 15.70
N GLU A 267 4.53 -3.36 15.75
CA GLU A 267 5.79 -4.12 15.68
C GLU A 267 6.47 -3.94 14.31
N ILE A 268 5.72 -4.10 13.21
CA ILE A 268 6.25 -3.95 11.85
C ILE A 268 6.77 -2.51 11.63
N VAL A 269 6.02 -1.48 12.04
CA VAL A 269 6.46 -0.09 11.82
C VAL A 269 7.63 0.30 12.74
N CYS A 270 7.76 -0.32 13.92
CA CYS A 270 8.92 -0.12 14.79
C CYS A 270 10.19 -0.74 14.23
N PHE A 271 10.10 -1.92 13.60
CA PHE A 271 11.23 -2.52 12.89
C PHE A 271 11.68 -1.62 11.74
N PHE A 272 10.72 -1.19 10.92
CA PHE A 272 10.95 -0.28 9.79
C PHE A 272 11.55 1.06 10.23
N ALA A 273 11.10 1.61 11.36
CA ALA A 273 11.66 2.83 11.93
C ALA A 273 13.15 2.70 12.27
N LYS A 274 13.54 1.55 12.80
CA LYS A 274 14.92 1.26 13.14
C LYS A 274 15.79 1.18 11.89
N THR A 275 15.37 0.42 10.87
CA THR A 275 16.15 0.28 9.64
C THR A 275 16.26 1.61 8.88
N TYR A 276 15.21 2.43 8.83
CA TYR A 276 15.28 3.75 8.21
C TYR A 276 16.22 4.73 8.92
N ALA A 277 16.23 4.71 10.26
CA ALA A 277 17.16 5.54 11.02
C ALA A 277 18.62 5.11 10.78
N GLU A 278 18.87 3.81 10.69
CA GLU A 278 20.21 3.23 10.48
C GLU A 278 20.71 3.40 9.05
N VAL A 279 19.85 3.22 8.03
CA VAL A 279 20.24 3.20 6.61
C VAL A 279 20.14 4.58 5.95
N PHE A 280 19.10 5.36 6.25
CA PHE A 280 18.81 6.63 5.56
C PHE A 280 19.00 7.87 6.44
N GLY A 281 19.28 7.70 7.74
CA GLY A 281 19.40 8.80 8.69
C GLY A 281 18.07 9.47 9.06
N ILE A 282 16.92 8.88 8.71
CA ILE A 282 15.59 9.45 8.99
C ILE A 282 15.14 9.01 10.39
N GLY A 283 15.56 9.77 11.41
CA GLY A 283 15.31 9.43 12.82
C GLY A 283 13.93 9.79 13.37
N ALA A 284 13.17 10.64 12.69
CA ALA A 284 11.84 11.07 13.17
C ALA A 284 10.81 9.93 13.14
N GLY A 285 10.99 8.96 12.22
CA GLY A 285 10.12 7.83 11.95
C GLY A 285 10.23 7.45 10.47
N PRO A 286 9.89 6.21 10.10
CA PRO A 286 9.95 5.79 8.72
C PRO A 286 8.80 6.46 7.94
N PRO A 287 9.03 6.92 6.71
CA PRO A 287 7.95 7.21 5.78
C PRO A 287 7.07 5.96 5.60
N THR A 288 5.75 6.12 5.51
CA THR A 288 4.84 5.01 5.19
C THR A 288 4.31 5.22 3.78
N HIS A 289 4.99 4.68 2.77
CA HIS A 289 4.86 5.13 1.40
C HIS A 289 3.56 4.65 0.74
N ASP A 290 3.35 3.33 0.75
CA ASP A 290 2.32 2.63 0.00
C ASP A 290 0.87 3.00 0.30
N PRO A 291 0.43 3.24 1.56
CA PRO A 291 -0.97 3.61 1.80
C PRO A 291 -1.36 4.92 1.12
N LEU A 292 -0.41 5.81 0.80
CA LEU A 292 -0.69 7.04 0.06
C LEU A 292 -1.19 6.77 -1.37
N ALA A 293 -0.65 5.74 -2.04
CA ALA A 293 -1.11 5.35 -3.37
C ALA A 293 -2.55 4.80 -3.32
N VAL A 294 -2.93 4.15 -2.23
CA VAL A 294 -4.33 3.76 -1.97
C VAL A 294 -5.18 5.00 -1.72
N PHE A 295 -4.78 5.89 -0.82
CA PHE A 295 -5.55 7.08 -0.45
C PHE A 295 -5.83 8.01 -1.63
N ILE A 296 -4.83 8.31 -2.46
CA ILE A 296 -5.01 9.22 -3.60
C ILE A 296 -5.98 8.66 -4.65
N ALA A 297 -6.16 7.34 -4.70
CA ALA A 297 -7.08 6.70 -5.64
C ALA A 297 -8.56 7.01 -5.36
N PHE A 298 -8.93 7.27 -4.11
CA PHE A 298 -10.34 7.50 -3.71
C PHE A 298 -10.57 8.79 -2.93
N SER A 299 -9.52 9.42 -2.40
CA SER A 299 -9.56 10.70 -1.68
C SER A 299 -8.52 11.68 -2.23
N PRO A 300 -8.58 12.04 -3.53
CA PRO A 300 -7.59 12.90 -4.16
C PRO A 300 -7.52 14.31 -3.56
N ASP A 301 -8.59 14.76 -2.89
CA ASP A 301 -8.70 16.09 -2.25
C ASP A 301 -7.82 16.24 -1.00
N LEU A 302 -7.21 15.15 -0.52
CA LEU A 302 -6.23 15.16 0.58
C LEU A 302 -4.80 15.36 0.09
N PHE A 303 -4.59 15.54 -1.20
CA PHE A 303 -3.29 15.69 -1.86
C PHE A 303 -3.28 16.97 -2.68
N TYR A 304 -2.23 17.77 -2.55
CA TYR A 304 -2.14 19.10 -3.14
C TYR A 304 -0.90 19.24 -4.01
N ASP A 305 -1.02 20.02 -5.08
CA ASP A 305 0.07 20.29 -6.02
C ASP A 305 0.83 21.59 -5.65
N GLU A 306 0.29 22.36 -4.69
CA GLU A 306 0.81 23.59 -4.07
C GLU A 306 0.50 23.59 -2.56
N ASP A 307 1.01 24.56 -1.82
CA ASP A 307 0.69 24.70 -0.40
C ASP A 307 -0.80 25.06 -0.24
N PRO A 308 -1.60 24.26 0.51
CA PRO A 308 -3.02 24.53 0.67
C PRO A 308 -3.33 25.85 1.37
N SER A 309 -2.40 26.43 2.13
CA SER A 309 -2.56 27.74 2.76
C SER A 309 -2.47 28.91 1.77
N GLU A 310 -2.00 28.66 0.55
CA GLU A 310 -1.91 29.64 -0.54
C GLU A 310 -3.14 29.61 -1.46
N LEU A 311 -4.07 28.68 -1.24
CA LEU A 311 -5.31 28.55 -2.03
C LEU A 311 -6.45 29.35 -1.40
N ASP A 312 -7.19 30.10 -2.23
CA ASP A 312 -8.44 30.74 -1.82
C ASP A 312 -9.55 29.68 -1.64
N ASP A 313 -10.41 29.83 -0.63
CA ASP A 313 -11.47 28.87 -0.27
C ASP A 313 -12.44 28.51 -1.42
N ASP A 314 -12.59 29.40 -2.41
CA ASP A 314 -13.49 29.25 -3.55
C ASP A 314 -12.79 28.79 -4.85
N GLU A 315 -11.46 28.61 -4.82
CA GLU A 315 -10.67 28.27 -6.01
C GLU A 315 -10.45 26.76 -6.14
N GLN A 316 -10.66 26.22 -7.35
CA GLN A 316 -10.34 24.83 -7.62
C GLN A 316 -8.83 24.64 -7.61
N GLN A 317 -8.36 23.67 -6.82
CA GLN A 317 -6.93 23.37 -6.74
C GLN A 317 -6.36 23.07 -8.13
N PRO A 318 -5.22 23.69 -8.51
CA PRO A 318 -4.56 23.33 -9.74
C PRO A 318 -4.14 21.87 -9.68
N GLN A 319 -4.33 21.15 -10.80
CA GLN A 319 -3.77 19.82 -10.99
C GLN A 319 -2.70 19.91 -12.08
N TYR A 320 -1.46 20.11 -11.66
CA TYR A 320 -0.33 20.15 -12.57
C TYR A 320 -0.07 18.77 -13.16
N LYS A 321 0.24 18.78 -14.46
CA LYS A 321 0.55 17.58 -15.21
C LYS A 321 2.02 17.60 -15.60
N TYR A 322 2.60 16.41 -15.60
CA TYR A 322 4.01 16.21 -15.88
C TYR A 322 4.19 15.13 -16.94
N GLU A 323 5.20 15.31 -17.77
CA GLU A 323 5.81 14.21 -18.52
C GLU A 323 6.83 13.54 -17.61
N VAL A 324 6.76 12.21 -17.55
CA VAL A 324 7.65 11.39 -16.74
C VAL A 324 8.37 10.43 -17.68
N GLU A 325 9.69 10.54 -17.73
CA GLU A 325 10.58 9.61 -18.42
C GLU A 325 11.31 8.76 -17.38
N VAL A 326 11.55 7.48 -17.70
CA VAL A 326 12.37 6.60 -16.85
C VAL A 326 13.66 6.29 -17.59
N ALA A 327 14.80 6.61 -16.96
CA ALA A 327 16.10 6.25 -17.50
C ALA A 327 16.31 4.73 -17.42
N THR A 328 16.39 4.07 -18.57
CA THR A 328 16.63 2.61 -18.67
C THR A 328 18.07 2.26 -19.03
N ALA A 329 18.87 3.23 -19.48
CA ALA A 329 20.29 3.01 -19.74
C ALA A 329 21.11 3.09 -18.43
N GLY A 330 22.19 2.32 -18.36
CA GLY A 330 23.15 2.35 -17.24
C GLY A 330 23.27 1.03 -16.48
N ASP A 331 24.15 1.04 -15.48
CA ASP A 331 24.42 -0.12 -14.65
C ASP A 331 23.25 -0.42 -13.71
N HIS A 332 22.93 -1.70 -13.54
CA HIS A 332 21.88 -2.19 -12.67
C HIS A 332 22.30 -3.43 -11.89
N GLY A 333 21.93 -3.49 -10.62
CA GLY A 333 22.20 -4.60 -9.73
C GLY A 333 22.12 -4.16 -8.27
N SER A 334 22.61 -5.00 -7.37
CA SER A 334 22.62 -4.75 -5.92
C SER A 334 24.03 -4.60 -5.34
N SER A 335 25.06 -4.47 -6.20
CA SER A 335 26.43 -4.33 -5.71
C SER A 335 26.68 -2.91 -5.18
N PRO A 336 27.50 -2.74 -4.12
CA PRO A 336 27.78 -1.41 -3.56
C PRO A 336 28.34 -0.41 -4.58
N GLU A 337 29.08 -0.88 -5.59
CA GLU A 337 29.62 -0.03 -6.66
C GLU A 337 28.53 0.54 -7.56
N ILE A 338 27.47 -0.22 -7.81
CA ILE A 338 26.30 0.24 -8.58
C ILE A 338 25.41 1.13 -7.71
N LEU A 339 25.10 0.68 -6.49
CA LEU A 339 24.17 1.38 -5.59
C LEU A 339 24.69 2.72 -5.07
N ASN A 340 26.01 2.94 -5.11
CA ASN A 340 26.63 4.24 -4.79
C ASN A 340 27.31 4.88 -6.01
N GLY A 341 27.12 4.28 -7.19
CA GLY A 341 27.72 4.73 -8.44
C GLY A 341 26.94 5.89 -9.09
N PRO A 342 27.46 6.39 -10.24
CA PRO A 342 26.84 7.48 -10.97
C PRO A 342 25.72 7.02 -11.93
N SER A 343 25.36 5.74 -11.95
CA SER A 343 24.32 5.21 -12.83
C SER A 343 22.96 5.83 -12.49
N GLU A 344 22.30 6.39 -13.50
CA GLU A 344 20.95 6.93 -13.37
C GLU A 344 19.86 5.92 -13.79
N CYS A 345 20.21 4.65 -14.01
CA CYS A 345 19.23 3.61 -14.30
C CYS A 345 18.12 3.60 -13.22
N GLY A 346 16.86 3.61 -13.64
CA GLY A 346 15.68 3.70 -12.76
C GLY A 346 15.30 5.12 -12.33
N ARG A 347 16.05 6.16 -12.70
CA ARG A 347 15.70 7.55 -12.38
C ARG A 347 14.42 7.97 -13.10
N THR A 348 13.48 8.56 -12.35
CA THR A 348 12.33 9.28 -12.91
C THR A 348 12.70 10.72 -13.22
N ILE A 349 12.66 11.08 -14.50
CA ILE A 349 12.94 12.42 -15.02
C ILE A 349 11.61 13.11 -15.29
N VAL A 350 11.37 14.22 -14.61
CA VAL A 350 10.06 14.90 -14.61
C VAL A 350 10.16 16.27 -15.25
N SER A 351 9.28 16.54 -16.22
CA SER A 351 9.16 17.83 -16.89
C SER A 351 7.73 18.36 -16.78
N GLY A 352 7.59 19.62 -16.39
CA GLY A 352 6.28 20.28 -16.30
C GLY A 352 5.64 20.42 -17.67
N LEU A 353 4.33 20.16 -17.75
CA LEU A 353 3.54 20.35 -18.96
C LEU A 353 2.75 21.66 -18.90
N ALA A 354 2.39 22.18 -20.08
CA ALA A 354 1.51 23.34 -20.17
C ALA A 354 0.10 23.00 -19.67
N VAL A 355 -0.60 23.99 -19.12
CA VAL A 355 -1.98 23.85 -18.64
C VAL A 355 -2.87 23.24 -19.74
N GLY A 356 -3.63 22.20 -19.39
CA GLY A 356 -4.53 21.49 -20.30
C GLY A 356 -3.90 20.33 -21.07
N GLN A 357 -2.58 20.12 -21.00
CA GLN A 357 -1.94 18.92 -21.53
C GLN A 357 -2.21 17.70 -20.63
N GLN A 358 -2.39 16.54 -21.26
CA GLN A 358 -2.51 15.27 -20.54
C GLN A 358 -1.14 14.81 -20.07
N GLY A 359 -1.08 14.30 -18.85
CA GLY A 359 0.14 13.76 -18.25
C GLY A 359 -0.13 13.22 -16.86
N VAL A 360 0.95 12.87 -16.18
CA VAL A 360 0.94 12.31 -14.82
C VAL A 360 0.68 13.42 -13.81
N ARG A 361 -0.17 13.16 -12.81
CA ARG A 361 -0.26 14.04 -11.63
C ARG A 361 0.75 13.60 -10.59
N ILE A 362 1.54 14.54 -10.07
CA ILE A 362 2.52 14.33 -9.00
C ILE A 362 2.22 15.35 -7.90
N PRO A 363 1.47 14.98 -6.84
CA PRO A 363 1.20 15.90 -5.74
C PRO A 363 2.48 16.24 -4.99
N LYS A 364 2.52 17.45 -4.43
CA LYS A 364 3.66 17.97 -3.66
C LYS A 364 3.46 17.89 -2.16
N THR A 365 2.22 17.87 -1.66
CA THR A 365 1.94 17.72 -0.23
C THR A 365 0.61 17.03 0.04
N LEU A 366 0.30 16.76 1.31
CA LEU A 366 -0.84 15.97 1.75
C LEU A 366 -1.38 16.37 3.14
N GLN A 367 -2.66 16.05 3.41
CA GLN A 367 -3.25 16.16 4.75
C GLN A 367 -2.79 15.03 5.69
N VAL A 368 -1.59 15.16 6.26
CA VAL A 368 -0.96 14.12 7.11
C VAL A 368 -1.87 13.64 8.25
N ASN A 369 -2.44 14.56 9.03
CA ASN A 369 -3.24 14.21 10.21
C ASN A 369 -4.52 13.45 9.85
N GLU A 370 -5.21 13.88 8.80
CA GLU A 370 -6.44 13.23 8.32
C GLU A 370 -6.15 11.81 7.80
N LEU A 371 -5.05 11.62 7.08
CA LEU A 371 -4.66 10.31 6.55
C LEU A 371 -4.30 9.33 7.68
N TRP A 372 -3.58 9.77 8.72
CA TRP A 372 -3.34 8.93 9.91
C TRP A 372 -4.63 8.61 10.68
N ALA A 373 -5.55 9.57 10.81
CA ALA A 373 -6.85 9.35 11.43
C ALA A 373 -7.68 8.29 10.68
N ARG A 374 -7.57 8.25 9.34
CA ARG A 374 -8.21 7.23 8.50
C ARG A 374 -7.57 5.85 8.66
N ILE A 375 -6.24 5.77 8.83
CA ILE A 375 -5.57 4.52 9.18
C ILE A 375 -6.07 4.00 10.52
N ASP A 376 -6.18 4.84 11.56
CA ASP A 376 -6.74 4.42 12.86
C ASP A 376 -8.20 3.96 12.74
N CYS A 377 -9.01 4.61 11.89
CA CYS A 377 -10.35 4.15 11.57
C CYS A 377 -10.35 2.74 10.96
N CYS A 378 -9.45 2.46 10.02
CA CYS A 378 -9.28 1.13 9.42
C CYS A 378 -8.84 0.08 10.45
N LEU A 379 -7.91 0.41 11.35
CA LEU A 379 -7.51 -0.46 12.46
C LEU A 379 -8.72 -0.83 13.33
N ARG A 380 -9.54 0.15 13.74
CA ARG A 380 -10.75 -0.09 14.54
C ARG A 380 -11.74 -1.03 13.84
N ARG A 381 -11.85 -0.93 12.51
CA ARG A 381 -12.72 -1.81 11.71
C ARG A 381 -12.16 -3.22 11.59
N ALA A 382 -10.85 -3.36 11.41
CA ALA A 382 -10.16 -4.65 11.44
C ALA A 382 -10.34 -5.35 12.80
N GLU A 383 -10.16 -4.63 13.91
CA GLU A 383 -10.37 -5.15 15.27
C GLU A 383 -11.79 -5.71 15.46
N ARG A 384 -12.81 -4.97 15.03
CA ARG A 384 -14.21 -5.41 15.09
C ARG A 384 -14.47 -6.64 14.23
N THR A 385 -13.88 -6.70 13.03
CA THR A 385 -14.02 -7.82 12.10
C THR A 385 -13.43 -9.10 12.71
N VAL A 386 -12.20 -9.02 13.20
CA VAL A 386 -11.50 -10.14 13.84
C VAL A 386 -12.24 -10.60 15.10
N ALA A 387 -12.71 -9.67 15.95
CA ALA A 387 -13.49 -10.00 17.15
C ALA A 387 -14.79 -10.73 16.80
N THR A 388 -15.51 -10.27 15.77
CA THR A 388 -16.76 -10.89 15.30
C THR A 388 -16.53 -12.31 14.78
N GLN A 389 -15.48 -12.52 13.98
CA GLN A 389 -15.12 -13.83 13.46
C GLN A 389 -14.70 -14.81 14.57
N ARG A 390 -13.95 -14.34 15.58
CA ARG A 390 -13.59 -15.15 16.75
C ARG A 390 -14.82 -15.60 17.54
N LEU A 391 -15.76 -14.69 17.80
CA LEU A 391 -17.02 -15.03 18.48
C LEU A 391 -17.84 -16.05 17.69
N ALA A 392 -17.95 -15.88 16.37
CA ALA A 392 -18.64 -16.83 15.49
C ALA A 392 -17.98 -18.23 15.53
N ALA A 393 -16.64 -18.30 15.51
CA ALA A 393 -15.90 -19.56 15.61
C ALA A 393 -16.08 -20.25 16.98
N MET A 394 -16.10 -19.48 18.08
CA MET A 394 -16.35 -20.02 19.42
C MET A 394 -17.77 -20.61 19.55
N ASN A 395 -18.79 -19.89 19.06
CA ASN A 395 -20.17 -20.36 19.08
C ASN A 395 -20.37 -21.62 18.24
N SER A 396 -19.70 -21.70 17.09
CA SER A 396 -19.73 -22.88 16.21
C SER A 396 -19.12 -24.11 16.90
N ARG A 397 -17.98 -23.96 17.59
CA ARG A 397 -17.34 -25.06 18.34
C ARG A 397 -18.19 -25.56 19.50
N GLN A 398 -18.82 -24.64 20.25
CA GLN A 398 -19.72 -25.01 21.35
C GLN A 398 -20.96 -25.76 20.85
N SER A 399 -21.50 -25.36 19.69
CA SER A 399 -22.64 -26.04 19.06
C SER A 399 -22.26 -27.45 18.61
N SER A 400 -21.11 -27.64 17.97
CA SER A 400 -20.62 -28.97 17.57
C SER A 400 -20.36 -29.88 18.77
N GLN A 401 -19.83 -29.36 19.88
CA GLN A 401 -19.63 -30.13 21.11
C GLN A 401 -20.95 -30.58 21.76
N ARG A 402 -22.00 -29.74 21.73
CA ARG A 402 -23.34 -30.11 22.23
C ARG A 402 -23.95 -31.24 21.40
N VAL A 403 -23.89 -31.17 20.07
CA VAL A 403 -24.40 -32.22 19.17
C VAL A 403 -23.68 -33.56 19.39
N LEU A 404 -22.36 -33.54 19.61
CA LEU A 404 -21.59 -34.75 19.94
C LEU A 404 -21.97 -35.33 21.32
N SER A 405 -22.27 -34.48 22.30
CA SER A 405 -22.70 -34.94 23.63
C SER A 405 -24.12 -35.53 23.64
N GLU A 406 -25.02 -35.04 22.77
CA GLU A 406 -26.40 -35.54 22.65
C GLU A 406 -26.50 -36.82 21.81
N SER A 407 -25.58 -37.04 20.85
CA SER A 407 -25.54 -38.25 20.00
C SER A 407 -24.80 -39.44 20.63
N GLY A 408 -24.01 -39.24 21.70
CA GLY A 408 -23.34 -40.31 22.46
C GLY A 408 -24.24 -41.07 23.44
N GLY A 409 -25.53 -40.72 23.52
CA GLY A 409 -26.51 -41.28 24.46
C GLY A 409 -27.38 -42.39 23.89
N SER A 410 -26.81 -43.42 23.25
CA SER A 410 -27.51 -44.69 23.05
C SER A 410 -26.58 -45.86 23.34
N LYS A 411 -26.67 -46.41 24.56
CA LYS A 411 -26.15 -47.74 24.85
C LYS A 411 -27.06 -48.74 24.14
N PRO A 412 -26.54 -49.74 23.41
CA PRO A 412 -27.36 -50.83 22.94
C PRO A 412 -27.86 -51.62 24.15
N ASP A 413 -29.18 -51.78 24.25
CA ASP A 413 -29.80 -52.65 25.24
C ASP A 413 -29.26 -54.07 25.07
N ALA A 414 -28.67 -54.59 26.15
CA ALA A 414 -28.30 -55.99 26.26
C ALA A 414 -29.60 -56.82 26.32
N VAL A 415 -29.82 -57.65 25.30
CA VAL A 415 -30.88 -58.66 25.29
C VAL A 415 -30.32 -59.94 25.91
N GLU A 416 -31.02 -60.44 26.94
CA GLU A 416 -30.79 -61.70 27.67
C GLU A 416 -30.77 -62.95 26.78
#